data_AF-A0A9P1F2G0-F1
#
_entry.id   AF-A0A9P1F2G0-F1
#
_cell.length_a   1.000
_cell.length_b   1.000
_cell.length_c   1.000
_cell.angle_alpha   90.00
_cell.angle_beta   90.00
_cell.angle_gamma   90.00
#
_symmetry.space_group_name_H-M   'P 1'
#
loop_
_entity.id
_entity.type
_entity.pdbx_description
1 polymer ?
#
loop_
_entity_poly.entity_id
_entity_poly.type
_entity_poly.pdbx_seq_one_letter_code
_entity_poly.pdbx_strand_id
1 'polypeptide(L)'
;MREVAKVSEECLSYKNCTMSEMIEMKDLVFALQQFDAFGKPPADLLDLNTFFEGSYEECQVVSGKKYSTSYCYLVIHFGWNATCPVHPIDTFHKLAVPRLAVCMPMSCAENDLVEVFNQMTPFPLTACEAHCAEKKIEKGWAFYGFSTFLMTMILLASSATLVDYFREREIGMSSVNERAYFLRIFLSFSLWSNSEMILSVKEHKPGYIRSLDCIRALSIVWIVSAHSYNFHFPNNILGGSIGYFGYPSVPRHLILNAFFSIDTFFILSGVVVAYLFFRSKPKRQLF
;
A
#
# COMPACT_ATOMS: atom_id res chain seq x y z
N MET A 1 33.81 13.62 -3.53
CA MET A 1 34.51 12.34 -3.84
C MET A 1 35.98 12.52 -4.17
N ARG A 2 36.38 13.38 -5.12
CA ARG A 2 37.82 13.59 -5.46
C ARG A 2 38.66 14.06 -4.26
N GLU A 3 38.18 15.04 -3.51
CA GLU A 3 38.88 15.51 -2.29
C GLU A 3 39.00 14.44 -1.21
N VAL A 4 37.95 13.63 -1.02
CA VAL A 4 37.97 12.52 -0.04
C VAL A 4 38.99 11.45 -0.42
N ALA A 5 39.07 11.11 -1.72
CA ALA A 5 40.05 10.17 -2.22
C ALA A 5 41.48 10.71 -2.06
N LYS A 6 41.69 12.00 -2.33
CA LYS A 6 42.98 12.66 -2.17
C LYS A 6 43.46 12.68 -0.71
N VAL A 7 42.59 13.12 0.21
CA VAL A 7 42.90 13.17 1.65
C VAL A 7 43.10 11.77 2.23
N SER A 8 42.32 10.77 1.80
CA SER A 8 42.50 9.39 2.28
C SER A 8 43.78 8.75 1.75
N GLU A 9 44.15 9.02 0.49
CA GLU A 9 45.39 8.56 -0.12
C GLU A 9 46.61 9.19 0.56
N GLU A 10 46.56 10.50 0.85
CA GLU A 10 47.60 11.21 1.60
C GLU A 10 47.74 10.64 3.03
N CYS A 11 46.64 10.38 3.73
CA CYS A 11 46.64 9.77 5.07
C CYS A 11 47.21 8.33 5.08
N LEU A 12 46.81 7.49 4.10
CA LEU A 12 47.24 6.10 4.01
C LEU A 12 48.69 5.96 3.54
N SER A 13 49.13 6.84 2.64
CA SER A 13 50.48 6.84 2.07
C SER A 13 51.53 7.36 3.05
N TYR A 14 51.23 8.47 3.74
CA TYR A 14 52.20 9.13 4.63
C TYR A 14 52.09 8.71 6.10
N LYS A 15 51.07 7.92 6.49
CA LYS A 15 50.83 7.42 7.87
C LYS A 15 50.82 8.48 8.97
N ASN A 16 50.70 9.75 8.61
CA ASN A 16 50.84 10.88 9.52
C ASN A 16 49.60 11.78 9.40
N CYS A 17 48.45 11.24 9.78
CA CYS A 17 47.19 11.99 9.79
C CYS A 17 47.20 12.99 10.94
N THR A 18 47.09 14.29 10.63
CA THR A 18 46.86 15.30 11.65
C THR A 18 45.43 15.20 12.19
N MET A 19 45.20 15.63 13.43
CA MET A 19 43.85 15.60 14.02
C MET A 19 42.84 16.45 13.24
N SER A 20 43.30 17.52 12.58
CA SER A 20 42.49 18.36 11.70
C SER A 20 42.01 17.62 10.44
N GLU A 21 42.89 16.88 9.76
CA GLU A 21 42.55 16.11 8.56
C GLU A 21 41.57 14.98 8.88
N MET A 22 41.68 14.37 10.06
CA MET A 22 40.75 13.33 10.53
C MET A 22 39.34 13.88 10.77
N ILE A 23 39.22 15.10 11.29
CA ILE A 23 37.92 15.78 11.48
C ILE A 23 37.30 16.12 10.12
N GLU A 24 38.09 16.66 9.20
CA GLU A 24 37.64 17.01 7.86
C GLU A 24 37.20 15.77 7.08
N MET A 25 37.96 14.68 7.16
CA MET A 25 37.58 13.40 6.54
C MET A 25 36.25 12.87 7.11
N LYS A 26 36.04 12.97 8.42
CA LYS A 26 34.79 12.55 9.05
C LYS A 26 33.59 13.37 8.57
N ASP A 27 33.76 14.68 8.41
CA ASP A 27 32.74 15.58 7.88
C ASP A 27 32.42 15.31 6.41
N LEU A 28 33.45 15.05 5.60
CA LEU A 28 33.30 14.67 4.20
C LEU A 28 32.60 13.31 4.04
N VAL A 29 32.94 12.32 4.86
CA VAL A 29 32.28 11.00 4.86
C VAL A 29 30.81 11.14 5.26
N PHE A 30 30.51 11.96 6.27
CA PHE A 30 29.14 12.27 6.66
C PHE A 30 28.35 12.88 5.49
N ALA A 31 28.91 13.89 4.80
CA ALA A 31 28.26 14.51 3.66
C ALA A 31 28.04 13.54 2.49
N LEU A 32 28.99 12.62 2.26
CA LEU A 32 28.83 11.56 1.27
C LEU A 32 27.73 10.57 1.63
N GLN A 33 27.66 10.12 2.88
CA GLN A 33 26.58 9.23 3.35
C GLN A 33 25.21 9.91 3.25
N GLN A 34 25.15 11.20 3.57
CA GLN A 34 23.92 11.97 3.42
C GLN A 34 23.50 12.09 1.95
N PHE A 35 24.45 12.38 1.05
CA PHE A 35 24.19 12.50 -0.38
C PHE A 35 23.82 11.16 -1.02
N ASP A 36 24.38 10.04 -0.54
CA ASP A 36 24.05 8.71 -1.03
C ASP A 36 22.58 8.32 -0.75
N ALA A 37 22.01 8.86 0.34
CA ALA A 37 20.61 8.69 0.69
C ALA A 37 19.63 9.46 -0.22
N PHE A 38 20.12 10.34 -1.11
CA PHE A 38 19.27 11.10 -2.03
C PHE A 38 18.71 10.19 -3.13
N GLY A 39 17.65 10.68 -3.77
CA GLY A 39 17.01 10.03 -4.90
C GLY A 39 17.97 9.84 -6.07
N LYS A 40 18.06 8.60 -6.55
CA LYS A 40 18.88 8.24 -7.71
C LYS A 40 17.98 8.14 -8.94
N PRO A 41 18.49 8.43 -10.16
CA PRO A 41 17.77 8.14 -11.38
C PRO A 41 17.46 6.63 -11.43
N PRO A 42 16.18 6.24 -11.55
CA PRO A 42 15.83 4.83 -11.61
C PRO A 42 16.44 4.18 -12.85
N ALA A 43 16.69 2.87 -12.75
CA ALA A 43 16.91 2.08 -13.95
C ALA A 43 15.66 2.18 -14.85
N ASP A 44 15.85 2.14 -16.17
CA ASP A 44 14.79 2.27 -17.16
C ASP A 44 14.18 3.68 -17.29
N LEU A 45 15.04 4.69 -17.47
CA LEU A 45 14.65 6.10 -17.69
C LEU A 45 13.68 6.30 -18.86
N LEU A 46 13.73 5.43 -19.88
CA LEU A 46 12.87 5.50 -21.06
C LEU A 46 11.41 5.15 -20.73
N ASP A 47 11.17 4.40 -19.65
CA ASP A 47 9.83 4.05 -19.20
C ASP A 47 9.18 5.15 -18.34
N LEU A 48 9.77 6.35 -18.32
CA LEU A 48 9.31 7.53 -17.59
C LEU A 48 8.89 7.19 -16.15
N ASN A 49 9.80 6.58 -15.39
CA ASN A 49 9.62 6.48 -13.95
C ASN A 49 9.78 7.88 -13.34
N THR A 50 8.69 8.37 -12.74
CA THR A 50 8.62 9.70 -12.16
C THR A 50 9.07 9.74 -10.70
N PHE A 51 9.46 8.62 -10.11
CA PHE A 51 9.94 8.59 -8.73
C PHE A 51 11.43 8.29 -8.69
N PHE A 52 12.22 9.28 -8.28
CA PHE A 52 13.63 9.18 -7.99
C PHE A 52 13.75 8.88 -6.50
N GLU A 53 13.60 7.60 -6.16
CA GLU A 53 13.64 7.13 -4.78
C GLU A 53 15.08 7.11 -4.25
N GLY A 54 15.22 7.56 -3.00
CA GLY A 54 16.44 7.48 -2.22
C GLY A 54 16.30 6.40 -1.14
N SER A 55 17.32 6.29 -0.28
CA SER A 55 17.27 5.38 0.86
C SER A 55 16.79 6.11 2.11
N TYR A 56 15.54 5.86 2.50
CA TYR A 56 14.97 6.40 3.73
C TYR A 56 15.76 5.96 4.97
N GLU A 57 16.13 4.67 5.02
CA GLU A 57 16.86 4.08 6.14
C GLU A 57 18.26 4.70 6.30
N GLU A 58 18.98 4.93 5.19
CA GLU A 58 20.29 5.60 5.25
C GLU A 58 20.15 7.04 5.74
N CYS A 59 19.12 7.76 5.29
CA CYS A 59 18.86 9.11 5.78
C CYS A 59 18.58 9.14 7.30
N GLN A 60 17.86 8.14 7.81
CA GLN A 60 17.63 7.99 9.25
C GLN A 60 18.90 7.62 10.03
N VAL A 61 19.75 6.75 9.49
CA VAL A 61 21.02 6.35 10.13
C VAL A 61 22.02 7.52 10.22
N VAL A 62 21.97 8.44 9.27
CA VAL A 62 22.77 9.68 9.28
C VAL A 62 22.23 10.70 10.29
N SER A 63 20.93 10.63 10.62
CA SER A 63 20.28 11.52 11.58
C SER A 63 20.90 11.41 12.97
N GLY A 64 21.28 12.55 13.54
CA GLY A 64 21.86 12.64 14.89
C GLY A 64 23.37 12.45 14.98
N LYS A 65 24.08 12.15 13.88
CA LYS A 65 25.56 12.13 13.88
C LYS A 65 26.16 13.55 14.00
N LYS A 66 25.64 14.49 13.22
CA LYS A 66 26.03 15.92 13.23
C LYS A 66 24.83 16.83 13.50
N TYR A 67 23.70 16.54 12.85
CA TYR A 67 22.42 17.20 13.05
C TYR A 67 21.29 16.21 12.74
N SER A 68 20.05 16.56 13.13
CA SER A 68 18.88 15.77 12.79
C SER A 68 18.51 15.96 11.33
N THR A 69 18.36 14.87 10.59
CA THR A 69 17.94 14.87 9.18
C THR A 69 16.48 14.44 9.06
N SER A 70 15.83 14.93 8.01
CA SER A 70 14.49 14.57 7.57
C SER A 70 14.53 14.18 6.09
N TYR A 71 13.83 13.11 5.75
CA TYR A 71 13.69 12.65 4.36
C TYR A 71 12.51 13.35 3.70
N CYS A 72 12.71 13.99 2.56
CA CYS A 72 11.69 14.78 1.88
C CYS A 72 11.63 14.47 0.38
N TYR A 73 10.48 14.68 -0.25
CA TYR A 73 10.29 14.58 -1.69
C TYR A 73 10.09 15.97 -2.29
N LEU A 74 10.92 16.31 -3.26
CA LEU A 74 10.80 17.51 -4.09
C LEU A 74 9.96 17.19 -5.34
N VAL A 75 8.96 18.01 -5.61
CA VAL A 75 8.16 17.96 -6.84
C VAL A 75 8.83 18.84 -7.89
N ILE A 76 9.35 18.22 -8.95
CA ILE A 76 10.18 18.88 -9.96
C ILE A 76 9.42 19.01 -11.27
N HIS A 77 9.48 20.19 -11.88
CA HIS A 77 8.97 20.46 -13.22
C HIS A 77 10.11 20.67 -14.21
N PHE A 78 9.99 20.10 -15.40
CA PHE A 78 10.93 20.35 -16.49
C PHE A 78 10.73 21.75 -17.08
N GLY A 79 11.81 22.52 -17.18
CA GLY A 79 11.82 23.88 -17.72
C GLY A 79 12.62 24.85 -16.87
N TRP A 80 13.20 25.87 -17.50
CA TRP A 80 13.79 27.02 -16.81
C TRP A 80 12.67 27.92 -16.29
N ASN A 81 12.65 28.22 -15.00
CA ASN A 81 11.62 29.07 -14.37
C ASN A 81 10.20 28.65 -14.75
N ALA A 82 9.93 27.34 -14.72
CA ALA A 82 8.62 26.81 -15.04
C ALA A 82 7.59 27.33 -14.02
N THR A 83 6.40 27.72 -14.49
CA THR A 83 5.31 28.12 -13.60
C THR A 83 4.82 26.90 -12.84
N CYS A 84 4.87 26.97 -11.51
CA CYS A 84 4.34 25.93 -10.64
C CYS A 84 2.81 25.95 -10.68
N PRO A 85 2.14 24.92 -11.22
CA PRO A 85 0.69 24.90 -11.27
C PRO A 85 0.14 24.70 -9.85
N VAL A 86 -0.54 25.72 -9.32
CA VAL A 86 -1.14 25.74 -7.97
C VAL A 86 -2.29 24.74 -7.83
N HIS A 87 -2.84 24.25 -8.94
CA HIS A 87 -3.85 23.19 -8.97
C HIS A 87 -3.55 22.15 -10.04
N PRO A 88 -3.64 20.84 -9.73
CA PRO A 88 -3.46 19.79 -10.72
C PRO A 88 -4.69 19.74 -11.62
N ILE A 89 -4.58 20.29 -12.82
CA ILE A 89 -5.68 20.36 -13.79
C ILE A 89 -6.00 19.00 -14.42
N ASP A 90 -5.12 17.98 -14.27
CA ASP A 90 -5.40 16.65 -14.81
C ASP A 90 -4.69 15.50 -14.08
N THR A 91 -5.31 14.32 -14.06
CA THR A 91 -4.80 13.10 -13.41
C THR A 91 -3.51 12.61 -14.09
N PHE A 92 -3.41 12.85 -15.40
CA PHE A 92 -2.23 12.53 -16.21
C PHE A 92 -1.02 13.40 -15.84
N HIS A 93 -1.23 14.68 -15.52
CA HIS A 93 -0.17 15.59 -15.09
C HIS A 93 0.41 15.20 -13.72
N LYS A 94 -0.40 14.68 -12.78
CA LYS A 94 0.11 14.19 -11.49
C LYS A 94 1.04 12.97 -11.61
N LEU A 95 0.86 12.19 -12.68
CA LEU A 95 1.61 10.97 -12.97
C LEU A 95 2.94 11.26 -13.67
N ALA A 96 2.99 12.36 -14.43
CA ALA A 96 4.12 12.77 -15.26
C ALA A 96 5.12 13.71 -14.57
N VAL A 97 4.82 14.20 -13.36
CA VAL A 97 5.70 15.13 -12.63
C VAL A 97 6.72 14.33 -11.81
N PRO A 98 8.03 14.48 -12.08
CA PRO A 98 9.06 13.76 -11.34
C PRO A 98 9.14 14.22 -9.87
N ARG A 99 9.31 13.27 -8.97
CA ARG A 99 9.53 13.45 -7.54
C ARG A 99 10.93 12.97 -7.18
N LEU A 100 11.73 13.84 -6.59
CA LEU A 100 13.09 13.54 -6.14
C LEU A 100 13.16 13.48 -4.64
N ALA A 101 13.61 12.34 -4.11
CA ALA A 101 13.90 12.24 -2.69
C ALA A 101 15.19 12.98 -2.32
N VAL A 102 15.18 13.69 -1.19
CA VAL A 102 16.33 14.42 -0.65
C VAL A 102 16.42 14.20 0.86
N CYS A 103 17.65 14.06 1.36
CA CYS A 103 17.93 13.92 2.79
C CYS A 103 18.52 15.23 3.33
N MET A 104 17.69 16.02 4.00
CA MET A 104 18.04 17.39 4.41
C MET A 104 17.94 17.57 5.92
N PRO A 105 18.56 18.60 6.50
CA PRO A 105 18.43 18.88 7.92
C PRO A 105 16.97 19.20 8.30
N MET A 106 16.53 18.72 9.46
CA MET A 106 15.18 18.99 10.00
C MET A 106 14.94 20.49 10.28
N SER A 107 16.01 21.28 10.40
CA SER A 107 15.91 22.74 10.55
C SER A 107 15.49 23.47 9.28
N CYS A 108 15.46 22.80 8.13
CA CYS A 108 15.10 23.40 6.85
C CYS A 108 13.58 23.36 6.68
N ALA A 109 12.95 24.50 6.37
CA ALA A 109 11.53 24.53 6.04
C ALA A 109 11.29 23.98 4.63
N GLU A 110 10.07 23.49 4.35
CA GLU A 110 9.69 22.96 3.04
C GLU A 110 9.90 23.98 1.91
N ASN A 111 9.67 25.27 2.18
CA ASN A 111 9.90 26.35 1.21
C ASN A 111 11.39 26.63 0.95
N ASP A 112 12.23 26.52 1.99
CA ASP A 112 13.67 26.76 1.88
C ASP A 112 14.32 25.69 0.99
N LEU A 113 13.82 24.44 1.06
CA LEU A 113 14.27 23.34 0.20
C LEU A 113 14.06 23.65 -1.29
N VAL A 114 12.92 24.25 -1.62
CA VAL A 114 12.58 24.63 -3.00
C VAL A 114 13.53 25.72 -3.50
N GLU A 115 13.79 26.74 -2.68
CA GLU A 115 14.70 27.83 -3.03
C GLU A 115 16.14 27.34 -3.22
N VAL A 116 16.65 26.56 -2.27
CA VAL A 116 18.00 25.99 -2.31
C VAL A 116 18.18 25.13 -3.56
N PHE A 117 17.19 24.29 -3.89
CA PHE A 117 17.25 23.44 -5.07
C PHE A 117 17.32 24.26 -6.37
N ASN A 118 16.46 25.29 -6.49
CA ASN A 118 16.41 26.15 -7.68
C ASN A 118 17.67 27.01 -7.85
N GLN A 119 18.38 27.34 -6.77
CA GLN A 119 19.66 28.05 -6.84
C GLN A 119 20.83 27.14 -7.21
N MET A 120 20.80 25.88 -6.79
CA MET A 120 21.92 24.95 -6.97
C MET A 120 21.85 24.13 -8.27
N THR A 121 20.67 23.95 -8.87
CA THR A 121 20.52 23.11 -10.05
C THR A 121 21.03 23.81 -11.33
N PRO A 122 22.05 23.24 -12.02
CA PRO A 122 22.48 23.74 -13.32
C PRO A 122 21.60 23.22 -14.47
N PHE A 123 20.64 22.35 -14.16
CA PHE A 123 19.76 21.70 -15.13
C PHE A 123 18.43 22.45 -15.26
N PRO A 124 17.72 22.33 -16.40
CA PRO A 124 16.41 22.95 -16.62
C PRO A 124 15.30 22.26 -15.81
N LEU A 125 15.43 22.29 -14.49
CA LEU A 125 14.55 21.66 -13.52
C LEU A 125 14.16 22.72 -12.49
N THR A 126 12.87 22.90 -12.26
CA THR A 126 12.34 23.83 -11.26
C THR A 126 11.62 23.02 -10.18
N ALA A 127 12.05 23.11 -8.92
CA ALA A 127 11.29 22.59 -7.78
C ALA A 127 10.11 23.52 -7.48
N CYS A 128 8.95 22.94 -7.19
CA CYS A 128 7.72 23.67 -6.91
C CYS A 128 7.20 23.49 -5.48
N GLU A 129 7.31 22.27 -4.95
CA GLU A 129 6.81 21.91 -3.63
C GLU A 129 7.73 20.85 -3.01
N ALA A 130 7.87 20.86 -1.70
CA ALA A 130 8.59 19.85 -0.94
C ALA A 130 7.64 19.22 0.08
N HIS A 131 7.64 17.88 0.17
CA HIS A 131 6.86 17.14 1.14
C HIS A 131 7.78 16.28 2.00
N CYS A 132 7.85 16.55 3.30
CA CYS A 132 8.72 15.77 4.20
C CYS A 132 7.99 14.56 4.81
N ALA A 133 8.68 13.41 4.85
CA ALA A 133 8.14 12.12 5.30
C ALA A 133 7.95 12.02 6.82
N GLU A 134 8.50 12.97 7.59
CA GLU A 134 8.25 13.07 9.04
C GLU A 134 6.87 13.65 9.35
N LYS A 135 5.83 13.13 8.68
CA LYS A 135 4.48 13.29 9.17
C LYS A 135 4.33 12.35 10.36
N LYS A 136 4.57 12.87 11.58
CA LYS A 136 4.11 12.19 12.81
C LYS A 136 2.62 11.93 12.60
N ILE A 137 2.26 10.68 12.30
CA ILE A 137 0.86 10.31 12.13
C ILE A 137 0.24 10.45 13.51
N GLU A 138 -0.36 11.62 13.75
CA GLU A 138 -1.12 11.85 14.96
C GLU A 138 -2.22 10.80 14.98
N LYS A 139 -2.18 9.94 16.01
CA LYS A 139 -3.16 8.89 16.19
C LYS A 139 -4.48 9.57 16.49
N GLY A 140 -5.29 9.77 15.46
CA GLY A 140 -6.62 10.32 15.61
C GLY A 140 -7.54 9.37 16.37
N TRP A 141 -8.67 9.89 16.82
CA TRP A 141 -9.73 9.09 17.47
C TRP A 141 -10.20 7.93 16.59
N ALA A 142 -10.18 8.08 15.25
CA ALA A 142 -10.52 7.02 14.30
C ALA A 142 -9.55 5.83 14.36
N PHE A 143 -8.24 6.09 14.54
CA PHE A 143 -7.24 5.02 14.67
C PHE A 143 -7.50 4.20 15.94
N TYR A 144 -7.70 4.87 17.08
CA TYR A 144 -8.00 4.20 18.35
C TYR A 144 -9.35 3.49 18.32
N GLY A 145 -10.37 4.09 17.70
CA GLY A 145 -11.69 3.50 17.54
C GLY A 145 -11.63 2.20 16.71
N PHE A 146 -10.99 2.25 15.54
CA PHE A 146 -10.83 1.08 14.68
C PHE A 146 -9.98 -0.01 15.33
N SER A 147 -8.85 0.36 15.95
CA SER A 147 -7.98 -0.59 16.64
C SER A 147 -8.70 -1.27 17.81
N THR A 148 -9.44 -0.51 18.63
CA THR A 148 -10.22 -1.07 19.73
C THR A 148 -11.31 -2.01 19.21
N PHE A 149 -12.04 -1.61 18.18
CA PHE A 149 -13.06 -2.45 17.55
C PHE A 149 -12.48 -3.79 17.05
N LEU A 150 -11.36 -3.76 16.32
CA LEU A 150 -10.67 -4.96 15.84
C LEU A 150 -10.22 -5.87 16.98
N MET A 151 -9.61 -5.28 18.03
CA MET A 151 -9.19 -6.05 19.20
C MET A 151 -10.38 -6.72 19.89
N THR A 152 -11.50 -6.01 20.05
CA THR A 152 -12.72 -6.60 20.64
C THR A 152 -13.30 -7.72 19.78
N MET A 153 -13.33 -7.57 18.45
CA MET A 153 -13.81 -8.62 17.55
C MET A 153 -12.92 -9.87 17.58
N ILE A 154 -11.60 -9.70 17.62
CA ILE A 154 -10.64 -10.81 17.71
C ILE A 154 -10.80 -11.55 19.05
N LEU A 155 -10.97 -10.81 20.15
CA LEU A 155 -11.21 -11.42 21.47
C LEU A 155 -12.55 -12.16 21.54
N LEU A 156 -13.61 -11.61 20.95
CA LEU A 156 -14.92 -12.28 20.87
C LEU A 156 -14.84 -13.54 20.00
N ALA A 157 -14.22 -13.48 18.81
CA ALA A 157 -14.09 -14.62 17.93
C ALA A 157 -13.21 -15.73 18.54
N SER A 158 -12.09 -15.38 19.16
CA SER A 158 -11.19 -16.36 19.80
C SER A 158 -11.85 -17.04 21.01
N SER A 159 -12.52 -16.28 21.87
CA SER A 159 -13.26 -16.84 23.02
C SER A 159 -14.45 -17.71 22.58
N ALA A 160 -15.21 -17.28 21.57
CA ALA A 160 -16.29 -18.08 20.99
C ALA A 160 -15.76 -19.39 20.38
N THR A 161 -14.65 -19.33 19.64
CA THR A 161 -13.99 -20.50 19.05
C THR A 161 -13.52 -21.48 20.13
N LEU A 162 -12.93 -20.97 21.22
CA LEU A 162 -12.44 -21.79 22.32
C LEU A 162 -13.58 -22.52 23.05
N VAL A 163 -14.66 -21.79 23.36
CA VAL A 163 -15.84 -22.35 24.02
C VAL A 163 -16.51 -23.41 23.15
N ASP A 164 -16.64 -23.13 21.84
CA ASP A 164 -17.22 -24.06 20.88
C ASP A 164 -16.38 -25.35 20.76
N TYR A 165 -15.06 -25.21 20.62
CA TYR A 165 -14.13 -26.35 20.55
C TYR A 165 -14.19 -27.25 21.80
N PHE A 166 -14.13 -26.66 23.00
CA PHE A 166 -14.19 -27.44 24.24
C PHE A 166 -15.54 -28.11 24.43
N ARG A 167 -16.62 -27.39 24.12
CA ARG A 167 -17.98 -27.93 24.25
C ARG A 167 -18.22 -29.09 23.31
N GLU A 168 -17.75 -29.01 22.07
CA GLU A 168 -17.86 -30.11 21.13
C GLU A 168 -17.02 -31.31 21.57
N ARG A 169 -15.82 -31.09 22.09
CA ARG A 169 -14.92 -32.17 22.54
C ARG A 169 -15.38 -32.89 23.81
N GLU A 170 -15.84 -32.15 24.82
CA GLU A 170 -16.20 -32.72 26.15
C GLU A 170 -17.67 -33.13 26.24
N ILE A 171 -18.58 -32.33 25.67
CA ILE A 171 -20.03 -32.50 25.83
C ILE A 171 -20.66 -33.14 24.57
N GLY A 172 -19.94 -33.16 23.45
CA GLY A 172 -20.47 -33.68 22.17
C GLY A 172 -21.63 -32.84 21.61
N MET A 173 -21.78 -31.59 22.06
CA MET A 173 -22.90 -30.74 21.70
C MET A 173 -22.46 -29.64 20.74
N SER A 174 -22.87 -29.79 19.47
CA SER A 174 -22.60 -28.79 18.42
C SER A 174 -23.31 -27.46 18.71
N SER A 175 -22.65 -26.35 18.35
CA SER A 175 -23.17 -24.96 18.38
C SER A 175 -24.61 -24.83 17.85
N VAL A 176 -24.97 -25.60 16.82
CA VAL A 176 -26.28 -25.56 16.16
C VAL A 176 -27.44 -25.98 17.08
N ASN A 177 -27.17 -26.81 18.08
CA ASN A 177 -28.19 -27.37 18.98
C ASN A 177 -28.42 -26.52 20.25
N GLU A 178 -27.79 -25.35 20.34
CA GLU A 178 -27.90 -24.46 21.51
C GLU A 178 -29.30 -23.84 21.65
N ARG A 179 -29.89 -23.95 22.84
CA ARG A 179 -31.21 -23.36 23.16
C ARG A 179 -31.10 -22.00 23.84
N ALA A 180 -30.00 -21.70 24.53
CA ALA A 180 -29.80 -20.41 25.16
C ALA A 180 -29.50 -19.31 24.12
N TYR A 181 -30.35 -18.29 24.08
CA TYR A 181 -30.30 -17.24 23.06
C TYR A 181 -28.95 -16.48 23.04
N PHE A 182 -28.46 -16.03 24.19
CA PHE A 182 -27.19 -15.30 24.30
C PHE A 182 -25.98 -16.14 23.90
N LEU A 183 -25.95 -17.40 24.32
CA LEU A 183 -24.90 -18.36 23.96
C LEU A 183 -24.91 -18.66 22.46
N ARG A 184 -26.09 -18.74 21.85
CA ARG A 184 -26.23 -18.92 20.41
C ARG A 184 -25.71 -17.73 19.60
N ILE A 185 -25.95 -16.50 20.06
CA ILE A 185 -25.37 -15.29 19.43
C ILE A 185 -23.84 -15.31 19.59
N PHE A 186 -23.34 -15.59 20.79
CA PHE A 186 -21.90 -15.63 21.04
C PHE A 186 -21.19 -16.68 20.19
N LEU A 187 -21.74 -17.89 20.09
CA LEU A 187 -21.20 -18.98 19.26
C LEU A 187 -21.29 -18.71 17.75
N SER A 188 -22.11 -17.74 17.30
CA SER A 188 -22.13 -17.35 15.89
C SER A 188 -20.81 -16.70 15.42
N PHE A 189 -19.99 -16.21 16.36
CA PHE A 189 -18.65 -15.68 16.09
C PHE A 189 -17.54 -16.76 16.14
N SER A 190 -17.86 -18.00 16.49
CA SER A 190 -16.89 -19.11 16.53
C SER A 190 -16.36 -19.41 15.12
N LEU A 191 -15.04 -19.48 14.96
CA LEU A 191 -14.44 -19.91 13.70
C LEU A 191 -14.47 -21.43 13.52
N TRP A 192 -14.57 -22.21 14.60
CA TRP A 192 -14.51 -23.68 14.57
C TRP A 192 -15.72 -24.28 13.82
N SER A 193 -16.92 -24.19 14.39
CA SER A 193 -18.15 -24.68 13.73
C SER A 193 -18.43 -23.99 12.39
N ASN A 194 -18.17 -22.68 12.28
CA ASN A 194 -18.43 -21.94 11.04
C ASN A 194 -17.50 -22.37 9.91
N SER A 195 -16.22 -22.64 10.19
CA SER A 195 -15.28 -23.12 9.17
C SER A 195 -15.62 -24.53 8.70
N GLU A 196 -16.06 -25.42 9.60
CA GLU A 196 -16.56 -26.74 9.20
C GLU A 196 -17.77 -26.61 8.27
N MET A 197 -18.70 -25.69 8.58
CA MET A 197 -19.85 -25.42 7.72
C MET A 197 -19.45 -24.85 6.35
N ILE A 198 -18.48 -23.92 6.30
CA ILE A 198 -18.01 -23.28 5.07
C ILE A 198 -17.19 -24.24 4.19
N LEU A 199 -16.34 -25.07 4.81
CA LEU A 199 -15.47 -26.02 4.13
C LEU A 199 -16.13 -27.38 3.89
N SER A 200 -17.34 -27.59 4.41
CA SER A 200 -18.11 -28.82 4.20
C SER A 200 -18.44 -29.01 2.72
N VAL A 201 -17.86 -30.05 2.11
CA VAL A 201 -18.13 -30.48 0.73
C VAL A 201 -19.37 -31.40 0.65
N LYS A 202 -20.22 -31.41 1.69
CA LYS A 202 -21.47 -32.20 1.70
C LYS A 202 -22.37 -31.77 0.54
N GLU A 203 -23.13 -32.73 0.01
CA GLU A 203 -24.06 -32.47 -1.09
C GLU A 203 -24.99 -31.30 -0.74
N HIS A 204 -25.09 -30.35 -1.67
CA HIS A 204 -25.91 -29.18 -1.47
C HIS A 204 -27.38 -29.59 -1.37
N LYS A 205 -28.14 -28.89 -0.51
CA LYS A 205 -29.56 -29.16 -0.31
C LYS A 205 -30.30 -29.24 -1.66
N PRO A 206 -31.29 -30.14 -1.80
CA PRO A 206 -32.02 -30.31 -3.06
C PRO A 206 -32.62 -28.96 -3.48
N GLY A 207 -32.10 -28.39 -4.56
CA GLY A 207 -32.48 -27.08 -5.07
C GLY A 207 -31.39 -26.04 -5.20
N TYR A 208 -30.14 -26.42 -5.04
CA TYR A 208 -29.02 -25.57 -5.36
C TYR A 208 -28.70 -25.55 -6.86
N ILE A 209 -28.46 -24.37 -7.43
CA ILE A 209 -28.11 -24.21 -8.85
C ILE A 209 -26.59 -24.34 -9.00
N ARG A 210 -26.13 -25.54 -9.37
CA ARG A 210 -24.70 -25.88 -9.45
C ARG A 210 -23.88 -25.00 -10.40
N SER A 211 -24.49 -24.42 -11.44
CA SER A 211 -23.79 -23.53 -12.38
C SER A 211 -23.40 -22.17 -11.77
N LEU A 212 -24.08 -21.72 -10.71
CA LEU A 212 -23.77 -20.45 -10.05
C LEU A 212 -22.40 -20.47 -9.35
N ASP A 213 -21.96 -21.64 -8.87
CA ASP A 213 -20.64 -21.79 -8.27
C ASP A 213 -19.52 -21.57 -9.28
N CYS A 214 -19.70 -22.06 -10.51
CA CYS A 214 -18.74 -21.84 -11.59
C CYS A 214 -18.61 -20.35 -11.91
N ILE A 215 -19.74 -19.65 -12.03
CA ILE A 215 -19.75 -18.20 -12.28
C ILE A 215 -19.06 -17.47 -11.12
N ARG A 216 -19.38 -17.83 -9.87
CA ARG A 216 -18.75 -17.25 -8.68
C ARG A 216 -17.23 -17.46 -8.68
N ALA A 217 -16.76 -18.67 -9.00
CA ALA A 217 -15.34 -18.97 -9.06
C ALA A 217 -14.62 -18.14 -10.13
N LEU A 218 -15.18 -18.04 -11.34
CA LEU A 218 -14.62 -17.23 -12.42
C LEU A 218 -14.58 -15.74 -12.05
N SER A 219 -15.63 -15.21 -11.41
CA SER A 219 -15.65 -13.81 -10.94
C SER A 219 -14.60 -13.53 -9.87
N ILE A 220 -14.38 -14.45 -8.92
CA ILE A 220 -13.32 -14.32 -7.89
C ILE A 220 -11.94 -14.31 -8.56
N VAL A 221 -11.68 -15.25 -9.47
CA VAL A 221 -10.40 -15.31 -10.22
C VAL A 221 -10.18 -14.01 -10.99
N TRP A 222 -11.23 -13.46 -11.60
CA TRP A 222 -11.17 -12.19 -12.33
C TRP A 222 -10.79 -11.02 -11.40
N ILE A 223 -11.43 -10.89 -10.24
CA ILE A 223 -11.14 -9.84 -9.24
C ILE A 223 -9.70 -9.96 -8.72
N VAL A 224 -9.28 -11.16 -8.33
CA VAL A 224 -7.93 -11.41 -7.78
C VAL A 224 -6.85 -11.10 -8.82
N SER A 225 -7.07 -11.50 -10.09
CA SER A 225 -6.16 -11.19 -11.19
C SER A 225 -6.03 -9.69 -11.40
N ALA A 226 -7.14 -8.95 -11.34
CA ALA A 226 -7.13 -7.50 -11.51
C ALA A 226 -6.42 -6.76 -10.36
N HIS A 227 -6.64 -7.14 -9.11
CA HIS A 227 -5.91 -6.55 -7.99
C HIS A 227 -4.42 -6.85 -8.08
N SER A 228 -4.05 -8.10 -8.36
CA SER A 228 -2.65 -8.49 -8.56
C SER A 228 -1.97 -7.65 -9.64
N TYR A 229 -2.66 -7.38 -10.74
CA TYR A 229 -2.14 -6.56 -11.84
C TYR A 229 -2.02 -5.07 -11.47
N ASN A 230 -3.03 -4.51 -10.79
CA ASN A 230 -2.98 -3.12 -10.32
C ASN A 230 -1.81 -2.85 -9.38
N PHE A 231 -1.45 -3.79 -8.50
CA PHE A 231 -0.29 -3.64 -7.63
C PHE A 231 1.06 -3.74 -8.39
N HIS A 232 1.07 -4.41 -9.54
CA HIS A 232 2.27 -4.56 -10.37
C HIS A 232 2.52 -3.37 -11.30
N PHE A 233 1.51 -2.53 -11.53
CA PHE A 233 1.63 -1.24 -12.22
C PHE A 233 1.56 -0.11 -11.19
N PRO A 234 2.66 0.15 -10.46
CA PRO A 234 2.69 1.33 -9.62
C PRO A 234 2.44 2.54 -10.51
N ASN A 235 1.63 3.48 -10.02
CA ASN A 235 1.31 4.78 -10.63
C ASN A 235 2.56 5.67 -10.90
N ASN A 236 3.75 5.12 -10.77
CA ASN A 236 5.02 5.80 -10.77
C ASN A 236 5.74 5.62 -12.11
N ILE A 237 5.31 4.67 -12.95
CA ILE A 237 5.93 4.33 -14.23
C ILE A 237 4.98 4.70 -15.37
N LEU A 238 5.22 5.86 -15.99
CA LEU A 238 4.30 6.41 -16.99
C LEU A 238 4.41 5.69 -18.34
N GLY A 239 5.61 5.25 -18.74
CA GLY A 239 5.87 4.55 -20.00
C GLY A 239 5.17 3.20 -20.09
N GLY A 240 5.33 2.35 -19.06
CA GLY A 240 4.68 1.05 -18.99
C GLY A 240 3.16 1.17 -18.94
N SER A 241 2.65 2.23 -18.29
CA SER A 241 1.23 2.59 -18.31
C SER A 241 0.76 2.96 -19.71
N ILE A 242 1.45 3.88 -20.41
CA ILE A 242 1.11 4.27 -21.78
C ILE A 242 1.16 3.08 -22.75
N GLY A 243 2.15 2.19 -22.64
CA GLY A 243 2.23 0.97 -23.44
C GLY A 243 1.10 -0.02 -23.13
N TYR A 244 0.72 -0.15 -21.86
CA TYR A 244 -0.39 -1.03 -21.45
C TYR A 244 -1.76 -0.51 -21.92
N PHE A 245 -2.01 0.79 -21.78
CA PHE A 245 -3.26 1.43 -22.21
C PHE A 245 -3.32 1.70 -23.73
N GLY A 246 -2.17 1.85 -24.40
CA GLY A 246 -2.07 2.21 -25.82
C GLY A 246 -2.36 1.06 -26.79
N TYR A 247 -2.24 -0.20 -26.35
CA TYR A 247 -2.53 -1.37 -27.18
C TYR A 247 -3.76 -2.12 -26.68
N PRO A 248 -4.97 -1.81 -27.17
CA PRO A 248 -6.18 -2.50 -26.74
C PRO A 248 -6.12 -3.98 -27.14
N SER A 249 -6.20 -4.86 -26.15
CA SER A 249 -6.42 -6.29 -26.36
C SER A 249 -7.52 -6.76 -25.42
N VAL A 250 -8.28 -7.77 -25.84
CA VAL A 250 -9.42 -8.28 -25.06
C VAL A 250 -9.03 -8.66 -23.62
N PRO A 251 -7.91 -9.36 -23.36
CA PRO A 251 -7.50 -9.68 -21.98
C PRO A 251 -7.15 -8.43 -21.15
N ARG A 252 -6.52 -7.41 -21.76
CA ARG A 252 -6.19 -6.15 -21.07
C ARG A 252 -7.44 -5.35 -20.72
N HIS A 253 -8.41 -5.28 -21.63
CA HIS A 253 -9.69 -4.63 -21.34
C HIS A 253 -10.46 -5.33 -20.23
N LEU A 254 -10.41 -6.67 -20.15
CA LEU A 254 -11.01 -7.42 -19.06
C LEU A 254 -10.38 -7.07 -17.71
N ILE A 255 -9.07 -6.94 -17.63
CA ILE A 255 -8.37 -6.56 -16.38
C ILE A 255 -8.67 -5.11 -15.98
N LEU A 256 -8.61 -4.18 -16.93
CA LEU A 256 -8.85 -2.76 -16.68
C LEU A 256 -10.29 -2.46 -16.23
N ASN A 257 -11.25 -3.23 -16.74
CA ASN A 257 -12.68 -3.10 -16.41
C ASN A 257 -13.13 -4.08 -15.33
N ALA A 258 -12.22 -4.57 -14.48
CA ALA A 258 -12.56 -5.57 -13.48
C ALA A 258 -13.56 -5.10 -12.41
N PHE A 259 -13.80 -3.79 -12.27
CA PHE A 259 -14.84 -3.25 -11.40
C PHE A 259 -16.24 -3.79 -11.74
N PHE A 260 -16.52 -4.04 -13.03
CA PHE A 260 -17.79 -4.67 -13.46
C PHE A 260 -17.92 -6.14 -13.03
N SER A 261 -16.84 -6.78 -12.58
CA SER A 261 -16.92 -8.13 -12.00
C SER A 261 -17.79 -8.15 -10.74
N ILE A 262 -17.90 -7.03 -10.01
CA ILE A 262 -18.75 -6.91 -8.81
C ILE A 262 -20.23 -7.08 -9.18
N ASP A 263 -20.66 -6.62 -10.35
CA ASP A 263 -22.04 -6.73 -10.81
C ASP A 263 -22.47 -8.19 -10.96
N THR A 264 -21.53 -9.10 -11.24
CA THR A 264 -21.83 -10.54 -11.29
C THR A 264 -22.33 -11.04 -9.93
N PHE A 265 -21.77 -10.57 -8.81
CA PHE A 265 -22.23 -10.96 -7.48
C PHE A 265 -23.60 -10.39 -7.14
N PHE A 266 -23.92 -9.19 -7.64
CA PHE A 266 -25.25 -8.59 -7.49
C PHE A 266 -26.30 -9.42 -8.25
N ILE A 267 -26.01 -9.80 -9.49
CA ILE A 267 -26.88 -10.66 -10.30
C ILE A 267 -27.05 -12.03 -9.64
N LEU A 268 -25.97 -12.68 -9.19
CA LEU A 268 -26.03 -13.98 -8.52
C LEU A 268 -26.92 -13.91 -7.26
N SER A 269 -26.79 -12.84 -6.47
CA SER A 269 -27.61 -12.64 -5.27
C SER A 269 -29.09 -12.46 -5.62
N GLY A 270 -29.41 -11.66 -6.64
CA GLY A 270 -30.78 -11.47 -7.12
C GLY A 270 -31.41 -12.75 -7.68
N VAL A 271 -30.66 -13.51 -8.48
CA VAL A 271 -31.11 -14.79 -9.07
C VAL A 271 -31.43 -15.80 -7.97
N VAL A 272 -30.58 -15.93 -6.95
CA VAL A 272 -30.82 -16.86 -5.83
C VAL A 272 -32.07 -16.47 -5.04
N VAL A 273 -32.26 -15.19 -4.74
CA VAL A 273 -33.45 -14.69 -4.02
C VAL A 273 -34.72 -14.94 -4.83
N ALA A 274 -34.73 -14.58 -6.11
CA ALA A 274 -35.87 -14.82 -6.99
C ALA A 274 -36.18 -16.31 -7.14
N TYR A 275 -35.16 -17.14 -7.35
CA TYR A 275 -35.31 -18.58 -7.46
C TYR A 275 -35.91 -19.20 -6.19
N LEU A 276 -35.42 -18.80 -5.01
CA LEU A 276 -35.96 -19.26 -3.73
C LEU A 276 -37.39 -18.78 -3.50
N PHE A 277 -37.71 -17.53 -3.88
CA PHE A 277 -39.06 -16.97 -3.79
C PHE A 277 -40.06 -17.78 -4.61
N PHE A 278 -39.79 -17.98 -5.91
CA PHE A 278 -40.68 -18.75 -6.79
C PHE A 278 -40.78 -20.22 -6.42
N ARG A 279 -39.73 -20.78 -5.83
CA ARG A 279 -39.72 -22.17 -5.36
C ARG A 279 -40.43 -22.34 -4.02
N SER A 280 -40.45 -21.32 -3.17
CA SER A 280 -41.18 -21.35 -1.91
C SER A 280 -42.69 -21.41 -2.20
N LYS A 281 -43.30 -22.59 -2.01
CA LYS A 281 -44.75 -22.70 -2.14
C LYS A 281 -45.40 -21.84 -1.05
N PRO A 282 -46.43 -21.02 -1.35
CA PRO A 282 -47.21 -20.37 -0.31
C PRO A 282 -47.77 -21.44 0.61
N LYS A 283 -47.54 -21.30 1.92
CA LYS A 283 -48.22 -22.14 2.91
C LYS A 283 -49.71 -21.89 2.74
N ARG A 284 -50.47 -22.85 2.21
CA ARG A 284 -51.94 -22.84 2.33
C ARG A 284 -52.24 -22.78 3.82
N GLN A 285 -52.68 -21.63 4.30
CA GLN A 285 -53.41 -21.56 5.55
C GLN A 285 -54.72 -22.32 5.29
N LEU A 286 -54.78 -23.57 5.77
CA LEU A 286 -56.08 -24.23 5.94
C LEU A 286 -56.78 -23.45 7.06
N PHE A 287 -57.79 -22.67 6.68
CA PHE A 287 -58.86 -22.26 7.57
C PHE A 287 -59.76 -23.46 7.84
#